data_AF-A0A968FZ15-F1
#
_entry.id   AF-A0A968FZ15-F1
#
_cell.length_a   1.000
_cell.length_b   1.000
_cell.length_c   1.000
_cell.angle_alpha   90.00
_cell.angle_beta   90.00
_cell.angle_gamma   90.00
#
_symmetry.space_group_name_H-M   'P 1'
#
loop_
_entity.id
_entity.type
_entity.pdbx_description
1 polymer ?
#
loop_
_entity_poly.entity_id
_entity_poly.type
_entity_poly.pdbx_seq_one_letter_code
_entity_poly.pdbx_strand_id
1 'polypeptide(L)' 'ELGVLPHVESSFQVGAYSSAGAAGIWQFTRGTGRLFMRVRYDVDERRDPILSTYAAAKLLKKNFEDLNDWPL' A
#
# COMPACT_ATOMS: atom_id res chain seq x y z
N GLU A 1 10.53 6.11 -20.72
CA GLU A 1 11.03 5.17 -19.70
C GLU A 1 10.05 5.10 -18.53
N LEU A 2 8.97 4.30 -18.66
CA LEU A 2 7.83 4.23 -17.72
C LEU A 2 7.56 2.78 -17.29
N GLY A 3 8.59 1.94 -17.26
CA GLY A 3 8.47 0.49 -17.05
C GLY A 3 9.07 -0.03 -15.75
N VAL A 4 9.77 0.81 -14.98
CA VAL A 4 10.63 0.34 -13.87
C VAL A 4 9.93 0.39 -12.50
N LEU A 5 8.86 1.18 -12.36
CA LEU A 5 8.08 1.30 -11.13
C LEU A 5 7.37 0.00 -10.67
N PRO A 6 6.85 -0.88 -11.53
CA PRO A 6 6.19 -2.11 -11.06
C PRO A 6 7.16 -3.17 -10.52
N HIS A 7 8.47 -3.07 -10.85
CA HIS A 7 9.47 -4.07 -10.48
C HIS A 7 10.01 -3.87 -9.06
N VAL A 8 10.11 -2.62 -8.59
CA VAL A 8 10.70 -2.30 -7.28
C VAL A 8 9.69 -2.49 -6.14
N GLU A 9 8.37 -2.44 -6.41
CA GLU A 9 7.37 -2.37 -5.34
C GLU A 9 6.69 -3.69 -4.94
N SER A 10 6.68 -4.75 -5.76
CA SER A 10 6.03 -6.00 -5.35
C SER A 10 6.69 -7.24 -5.91
N SER A 11 7.25 -8.10 -5.06
CA SER A 11 7.52 -9.49 -5.42
C SER A 11 6.23 -10.31 -5.61
N PHE A 12 5.14 -9.73 -6.12
CA PHE A 12 3.85 -10.37 -6.45
C PHE A 12 3.27 -11.35 -5.40
N GLN A 13 3.71 -11.31 -4.14
CA GLN A 13 3.17 -12.17 -3.10
C GLN A 13 1.89 -11.53 -2.55
N VAL A 14 0.76 -11.95 -3.11
CA VAL A 14 -0.59 -11.60 -2.62
C VAL A 14 -0.78 -11.97 -1.14
N GLY A 15 0.01 -12.93 -0.63
CA GLY A 15 0.05 -13.34 0.76
C GLY A 15 1.20 -12.77 1.60
N ALA A 16 1.97 -11.78 1.11
CA ALA A 16 3.09 -11.23 1.87
C ALA A 16 2.58 -10.58 3.16
N TYR A 17 2.80 -11.28 4.26
CA TYR A 17 2.69 -10.75 5.60
C TYR A 17 4.11 -10.58 6.11
N SER A 18 4.55 -9.35 6.32
CA SER A 18 5.89 -9.15 6.90
C SER A 18 5.86 -9.49 8.40
N SER A 19 7.00 -9.90 8.96
CA SER A 19 7.15 -10.06 10.41
C SER A 19 6.83 -8.76 11.18
N ALA A 20 6.93 -7.60 10.50
CA ALA A 20 6.58 -6.29 11.02
C ALA A 20 5.08 -5.92 10.89
N GLY A 21 4.23 -6.81 10.35
CA GLY A 21 2.78 -6.62 10.29
C GLY A 21 2.24 -5.84 9.08
N ALA A 22 3.05 -5.71 8.02
CA ALA A 22 2.59 -5.25 6.70
C ALA A 22 1.83 -6.36 5.98
N ALA A 23 0.81 -6.01 5.18
CA ALA A 23 -0.03 -6.99 4.48
C ALA A 23 -0.40 -6.55 3.06
N GLY A 24 -0.59 -7.54 2.19
CA GLY A 24 -1.11 -7.38 0.84
C GLY A 24 -0.07 -6.89 -0.17
N ILE A 25 -0.52 -6.67 -1.41
CA ILE A 25 0.39 -6.38 -2.53
C ILE A 25 1.16 -5.06 -2.34
N TRP A 26 0.55 -4.09 -1.66
CA TRP A 26 1.12 -2.78 -1.36
C TRP A 26 1.81 -2.70 0.02
N GLN A 27 1.93 -3.83 0.73
CA GLN A 27 2.61 -3.92 2.03
C GLN A 27 2.18 -2.84 3.04
N PHE A 28 0.87 -2.60 3.17
CA PHE A 28 0.36 -1.64 4.15
C PHE A 28 0.55 -2.15 5.58
N THR A 29 1.20 -1.36 6.42
CA THR A 29 1.13 -1.58 7.88
C THR A 29 -0.30 -1.35 8.38
N ARG A 30 -0.64 -1.92 9.53
CA ARG A 30 -1.98 -1.77 10.11
C ARG A 30 -2.30 -0.32 10.49
N GLY A 31 -1.29 0.48 10.84
CA GLY A 31 -1.44 1.90 11.15
C GLY A 31 -1.79 2.70 9.90
N THR A 32 -0.92 2.65 8.88
CA THR A 32 -1.10 3.36 7.62
C THR A 32 -2.37 2.90 6.90
N GLY A 33 -2.65 1.60 6.86
CA GLY A 33 -3.84 1.06 6.20
C GLY A 33 -5.14 1.66 6.75
N ARG A 34 -5.27 1.87 8.08
CA ARG A 34 -6.47 2.46 8.69
C ARG A 34 -6.76 3.89 8.25
N LEU A 35 -5.78 4.61 7.71
CA LEU A 35 -5.98 5.97 7.22
C LEU A 35 -6.69 6.00 5.86
N PHE A 36 -6.63 4.91 5.09
CA PHE A 36 -7.06 4.90 3.69
C PHE A 36 -8.02 3.76 3.34
N MET A 37 -8.16 2.74 4.21
CA MET A 37 -9.03 1.57 4.04
C MET A 37 -9.47 0.96 5.38
N ARG A 38 -10.45 0.05 5.36
CA ARG A 38 -10.94 -0.64 6.57
C ARG A 38 -9.99 -1.74 6.98
N VAL A 39 -9.40 -1.57 8.17
CA VAL A 39 -8.53 -2.58 8.79
C VAL A 39 -8.99 -2.87 10.22
N ARG A 40 -9.85 -3.89 10.35
CA ARG A 40 -10.38 -4.41 11.61
C ARG A 40 -9.99 -5.89 11.76
N TYR A 41 -10.51 -6.57 12.78
CA TYR A 41 -10.22 -8.00 12.99
C TYR A 41 -11.08 -8.89 12.07
N ASP A 42 -12.32 -8.45 11.80
CA ASP A 42 -13.31 -9.08 10.93
C ASP A 42 -13.06 -8.81 9.43
N VAL A 43 -12.50 -7.66 9.09
CA VAL A 43 -12.27 -7.22 7.71
C VAL A 43 -10.90 -6.55 7.60
N ASP A 44 -10.05 -7.04 6.69
CA ASP A 44 -8.73 -6.49 6.41
C ASP A 44 -8.58 -6.21 4.89
N GLU A 45 -8.99 -5.01 4.48
CA GLU A 45 -8.97 -4.57 3.07
C GLU A 45 -7.55 -4.46 2.49
N ARG A 46 -6.51 -4.53 3.32
CA ARG A 46 -5.12 -4.56 2.85
C ARG A 46 -4.85 -5.76 1.93
N ARG A 47 -5.60 -6.84 2.10
CA ARG A 47 -5.47 -8.08 1.31
C ARG A 47 -6.28 -8.06 0.02
N ASP A 48 -7.20 -7.11 -0.14
CA ASP A 48 -7.94 -6.95 -1.38
C ASP A 48 -7.10 -6.12 -2.36
N PRO A 49 -6.69 -6.67 -3.52
CA PRO A 49 -5.79 -5.98 -4.45
C PRO A 49 -6.42 -4.72 -5.05
N ILE A 50 -7.75 -4.65 -5.20
CA ILE A 50 -8.44 -3.49 -5.76
C ILE A 50 -8.51 -2.38 -4.72
N LEU A 51 -9.02 -2.69 -3.51
CA LEU A 51 -9.18 -1.71 -2.44
C LEU A 51 -7.83 -1.19 -1.94
N SER A 52 -6.84 -2.07 -1.78
CA SER A 52 -5.48 -1.68 -1.40
C SER A 52 -4.79 -0.82 -2.48
N THR A 53 -5.10 -1.01 -3.77
CA THR A 53 -4.58 -0.14 -4.85
C THR A 53 -5.19 1.25 -4.77
N TYR A 54 -6.49 1.38 -4.53
CA TYR A 54 -7.10 2.70 -4.31
C TYR A 54 -6.51 3.40 -3.08
N ALA A 55 -6.23 2.66 -2.01
CA ALA A 55 -5.57 3.20 -0.84
C ALA A 55 -4.13 3.63 -1.11
N ALA A 56 -3.37 2.87 -1.91
CA ALA A 56 -2.01 3.22 -2.33
C ALA A 56 -2.00 4.53 -3.12
N ALA A 57 -2.90 4.67 -4.10
CA ALA A 57 -3.03 5.92 -4.86
C ALA A 57 -3.32 7.13 -3.97
N LYS A 58 -4.19 6.98 -2.96
CA LYS A 58 -4.49 8.05 -1.98
C LYS A 58 -3.28 8.38 -1.11
N LEU A 59 -2.55 7.36 -0.63
CA LEU A 59 -1.34 7.54 0.16
C LEU A 59 -0.28 8.30 -0.64
N LEU A 60 -0.02 7.88 -1.89
CA LEU A 60 0.95 8.55 -2.77
C LEU A 60 0.57 10.00 -3.03
N LYS A 61 -0.71 10.27 -3.32
CA LYS A 61 -1.21 11.64 -3.48
C LYS A 61 -0.98 12.47 -2.22
N LYS A 62 -1.29 11.94 -1.03
CA LYS A 62 -1.08 12.63 0.23
C LYS A 62 0.41 12.92 0.48
N ASN A 63 1.27 11.94 0.24
CA ASN A 63 2.72 12.11 0.41
C ASN A 63 3.26 13.20 -0.52
N PHE A 64 2.79 13.25 -1.77
CA PHE A 64 3.16 14.30 -2.71
C PHE A 64 2.69 15.68 -2.26
N GLU A 65 1.46 15.79 -1.75
CA GLU A 65 0.93 17.05 -1.19
C GLU A 65 1.73 17.53 0.04
N ASP A 66 2.15 16.60 0.90
CA ASP A 66 2.88 16.91 2.14
C ASP A 66 4.35 17.27 1.86
N LEU A 67 4.99 16.63 0.86
CA LEU A 67 6.41 16.81 0.54
C LEU A 67 6.66 17.82 -0.58
N ASN A 68 5.66 18.13 -1.41
CA ASN A 68 5.79 18.85 -2.68
C ASN A 68 6.90 18.30 -3.61
N ASP A 69 7.29 17.06 -3.40
CA ASP A 69 8.34 16.37 -4.14
C ASP A 69 8.01 14.88 -4.22
N TRP A 70 8.50 14.24 -5.28
CA TRP A 70 8.50 12.79 -5.36
C TRP A 70 9.85 12.30 -4.85
N PRO A 71 9.92 11.56 -3.73
CA PRO A 71 11.12 10.82 -3.41
C PRO A 71 11.23 9.65 -4.40
N LEU A 72 11.79 9.94 -5.58
CA LEU A 72 12.26 8.96 -6.57
C LEU A 72 13.78 8.84 -6.47
#